data_AF-A0A355SCX3-F1
#
_entry.id   AF-A0A355SCX3-F1
#
_cell.length_a   1.000
_cell.length_b   1.000
_cell.length_c   1.000
_cell.angle_alpha   90.00
_cell.angle_beta   90.00
_cell.angle_gamma   90.00
#
_symmetry.space_group_name_H-M   'P 1'
#
loop_
_entity.id
_entity.type
_entity.pdbx_description
1 polymer ?
#
loop_
_entity_poly.entity_id
_entity_poly.type
_entity_poly.pdbx_seq_one_letter_code
_entity_poly.pdbx_strand_id
1 'polypeptide(L)'
;MSWELSEFGQGLCTGSGIGELMEDLGLALAAGGERMCMLGGGQPAHIPEIDAVWRRRMEEIMAEDGGLERMLGDYEGPAGNEKFRNALAGLLRRKFGWSLGPENVAITAGGQTAFFFLFNSLAGRFEGGRRKKVLLPLVPEYIGYANQSAGGDLFRGAKPRIDLLGEHEFKY
;
A
#
# COMPACT_ATOMS: atom_id res chain seq x y z
N MET A 1 16.73 -27.05 11.28
CA MET A 1 15.48 -27.75 10.92
C MET A 1 14.98 -27.14 9.62
N SER A 2 14.75 -27.95 8.57
CA SER A 2 14.01 -27.49 7.39
C SER A 2 12.53 -27.68 7.65
N TRP A 3 11.77 -26.58 7.71
CA TRP A 3 10.32 -26.64 7.83
C TRP A 3 9.71 -26.92 6.46
N GLU A 4 8.75 -27.85 6.39
CA GLU A 4 7.95 -28.05 5.17
C GLU A 4 6.90 -26.94 5.07
N LEU A 5 6.94 -26.17 3.98
CA LEU A 5 6.01 -25.07 3.73
C LEU A 5 4.92 -25.50 2.74
N SER A 6 3.69 -25.02 2.95
CA SER A 6 2.61 -25.14 1.97
C SER A 6 2.97 -24.41 0.66
N GLU A 7 2.28 -24.71 -0.45
CA GLU A 7 2.51 -24.00 -1.72
C GLU A 7 2.40 -22.47 -1.57
N PHE A 8 1.44 -22.00 -0.77
CA PHE A 8 1.30 -20.58 -0.44
C PHE A 8 2.52 -20.07 0.34
N GLY A 9 2.97 -20.81 1.36
CA GLY A 9 4.16 -20.45 2.14
C GLY A 9 5.44 -20.43 1.31
N GLN A 10 5.62 -21.38 0.39
CA GLN A 10 6.72 -21.38 -0.58
C GLN A 10 6.65 -20.15 -1.48
N GLY A 11 5.45 -19.77 -1.93
CA GLY A 11 5.21 -18.54 -2.68
C GLY A 11 5.62 -17.27 -1.93
N LEU A 12 5.34 -17.16 -0.63
CA LEU A 12 5.79 -16.04 0.20
C LEU A 12 7.33 -15.95 0.31
N CYS A 13 8.01 -17.08 0.17
CA CYS A 13 9.47 -17.15 0.18
C CYS A 13 10.10 -16.94 -1.21
N THR A 14 9.31 -16.84 -2.27
CA THR A 14 9.85 -16.46 -3.57
C THR A 14 10.28 -14.99 -3.53
N GLY A 15 11.55 -14.73 -3.83
CA GLY A 15 12.13 -13.39 -3.82
C GLY A 15 11.26 -12.41 -4.60
N SER A 16 11.19 -11.18 -4.10
CA SER A 16 10.43 -10.11 -4.74
C SER A 16 11.37 -9.03 -5.23
N GLY A 17 11.10 -8.44 -6.39
CA GLY A 17 11.90 -7.30 -6.86
C GLY A 17 11.90 -6.12 -5.89
N ILE A 18 10.86 -5.95 -5.06
CA ILE A 18 10.87 -4.96 -3.98
C ILE A 18 11.72 -5.42 -2.78
N GLY A 19 11.71 -6.71 -2.44
CA GLY A 19 12.54 -7.27 -1.38
C GLY A 19 14.02 -7.16 -1.70
N GLU A 20 14.42 -7.54 -2.91
CA GLU A 20 15.79 -7.39 -3.41
C GLU A 20 16.22 -5.92 -3.42
N LEU A 21 15.37 -5.01 -3.94
CA LEU A 21 15.65 -3.58 -3.91
C LEU A 21 15.85 -3.05 -2.48
N MET A 22 15.00 -3.46 -1.53
CA MET A 22 15.10 -3.02 -0.15
C MET A 22 16.34 -3.60 0.56
N GLU A 23 16.74 -4.82 0.22
CA GLU A 23 17.99 -5.43 0.71
C GLU A 23 19.21 -4.64 0.19
N ASP A 24 19.25 -4.36 -1.11
CA ASP A 24 20.32 -3.57 -1.73
C ASP A 24 20.40 -2.15 -1.14
N LEU A 25 19.25 -1.49 -0.95
CA LEU A 25 19.19 -0.16 -0.34
C LEU A 25 19.65 -0.19 1.13
N GLY A 26 19.30 -1.24 1.88
CA GLY A 26 19.75 -1.44 3.25
C GLY A 26 21.27 -1.64 3.35
N LEU A 27 21.82 -2.47 2.48
CA LEU A 27 23.28 -2.71 2.39
C LEU A 27 24.03 -1.43 1.99
N ALA A 28 23.51 -0.70 1.00
CA ALA A 28 24.09 0.56 0.55
C ALA A 28 24.09 1.63 1.65
N LEU A 29 23.02 1.72 2.44
CA LEU A 29 22.95 2.65 3.57
C LEU A 29 23.98 2.30 4.66
N ALA A 30 24.13 1.01 4.97
CA ALA A 30 25.08 0.54 5.98
C ALA A 30 26.55 0.74 5.55
N ALA A 31 26.85 0.56 4.26
CA ALA A 31 28.22 0.62 3.74
C ALA A 31 28.65 1.99 3.17
N GLY A 32 27.70 2.78 2.68
CA GLY A 32 27.97 3.95 1.83
C GLY A 32 28.38 5.24 2.55
N GLY A 33 28.23 5.29 3.88
CA GLY A 33 28.59 6.47 4.69
C GLY A 33 27.91 7.76 4.22
N GLU A 34 28.51 8.91 4.54
CA GLU A 34 27.92 10.24 4.29
C GLU A 34 27.76 10.62 2.80
N ARG A 35 28.38 9.87 1.88
CA ARG A 35 28.32 10.16 0.43
C ARG A 35 27.21 9.40 -0.30
N MET A 36 26.46 8.54 0.40
CA MET A 36 25.40 7.75 -0.19
C MET A 36 24.16 8.60 -0.46
N CYS A 37 23.80 8.79 -1.73
CA CYS A 37 22.54 9.41 -2.13
C CYS A 37 21.40 8.39 -2.17
N MET A 38 20.57 8.38 -1.13
CA MET A 38 19.45 7.44 -0.99
C MET A 38 18.21 7.89 -1.78
N LEU A 39 18.23 7.70 -3.11
CA LEU A 39 17.17 8.14 -4.04
C LEU A 39 16.25 7.02 -4.55
N GLY A 40 16.41 5.79 -4.06
CA GLY A 40 15.63 4.61 -4.49
C GLY A 40 14.46 4.21 -3.58
N GLY A 41 14.34 4.83 -2.41
CA GLY A 41 13.30 4.51 -1.43
C GLY A 41 11.99 5.26 -1.67
N GLY A 42 10.89 4.73 -1.13
CA GLY A 42 9.56 5.37 -1.14
C GLY A 42 9.19 6.08 0.16
N GLN A 43 10.14 6.28 1.08
CA GLN A 43 9.88 6.93 2.37
C GLN A 43 9.57 8.42 2.15
N PRO A 44 8.49 8.96 2.75
CA PRO A 44 8.19 10.39 2.63
C PRO A 44 9.23 11.26 3.35
N ALA A 45 9.33 12.51 2.93
CA ALA A 45 10.19 13.50 3.56
C ALA A 45 9.65 13.96 4.93
N HIS A 46 10.55 14.34 5.83
CA HIS A 46 10.22 15.06 7.05
C HIS A 46 10.03 16.55 6.73
N ILE A 47 8.77 16.99 6.71
CA ILE A 47 8.40 18.38 6.47
C ILE A 47 8.08 19.00 7.84
N PRO A 48 8.84 20.02 8.31
CA PRO A 48 8.72 20.54 9.68
C PRO A 48 7.30 20.93 10.08
N GLU A 49 6.54 21.53 9.17
CA GLU A 49 5.17 21.96 9.40
C GLU A 49 4.22 20.77 9.59
N ILE A 50 4.45 19.68 8.86
CA ILE A 50 3.68 18.44 8.98
C ILE A 50 4.05 17.71 10.28
N ASP A 51 5.33 17.64 10.61
CA ASP A 51 5.81 17.04 11.87
C ASP A 51 5.29 17.79 13.10
N ALA A 52 5.18 19.12 13.02
CA ALA A 52 4.57 19.94 14.08
C ALA A 52 3.08 19.61 14.27
N VAL A 53 2.34 19.37 13.17
CA VAL A 53 0.94 18.94 13.24
C VAL A 53 0.84 17.56 13.90
N TRP A 54 1.67 16.59 13.50
CA TRP A 54 1.66 15.25 14.12
C TRP A 54 1.89 15.30 15.62
N ARG A 55 2.91 16.05 16.06
CA ARG A 55 3.21 16.23 17.48
C ARG A 55 2.02 16.81 18.24
N ARG A 56 1.46 17.93 17.74
CA ARG A 56 0.30 18.57 18.37
C ARG A 56 -0.90 17.63 18.47
N ARG A 57 -1.19 16.85 17.42
CA ARG A 57 -2.31 15.89 17.42
C ARG A 57 -2.12 14.77 18.44
N MET A 58 -0.89 14.29 18.63
CA MET A 58 -0.59 13.31 19.67
C MET A 58 -0.78 13.89 21.07
N GLU A 59 -0.33 15.14 21.31
CA GLU A 59 -0.55 15.85 22.57
C GLU A 59 -2.04 16.05 22.86
N GLU A 60 -2.83 16.45 21.86
CA GLU A 60 -4.29 16.58 21.96
C GLU A 60 -4.96 15.25 22.35
N ILE A 61 -4.52 14.11 21.79
CA ILE A 61 -5.05 12.78 22.12
C ILE A 61 -4.67 12.37 23.55
N MET A 62 -3.43 12.63 23.97
CA MET A 62 -2.95 12.29 25.32
C MET A 62 -3.58 13.16 26.40
N ALA A 63 -4.06 14.36 26.07
CA ALA A 63 -4.75 15.25 27.00
C ALA A 63 -6.24 14.90 27.17
N GLU A 64 -6.83 14.11 26.27
CA GLU A 64 -8.20 13.59 26.42
C GLU A 64 -8.20 12.48 27.49
N ASP A 65 -9.12 12.55 28.45
CA ASP A 65 -9.27 11.52 29.49
C ASP A 65 -9.55 10.14 28.84
N GLY A 66 -8.66 9.17 29.09
CA GLY A 66 -8.69 7.85 28.45
C GLY A 66 -8.33 7.82 26.96
N GLY A 67 -7.87 8.93 26.37
CA GLY A 67 -7.62 9.05 24.93
C GLY A 67 -6.49 8.16 24.43
N LEU A 68 -5.40 8.06 25.20
CA LEU A 68 -4.25 7.20 24.89
C LEU A 68 -4.61 5.72 25.03
N GLU A 69 -5.29 5.38 26.13
CA GLU A 69 -5.73 4.02 26.46
C GLU A 69 -6.63 3.47 25.36
N ARG A 70 -7.62 4.27 24.94
CA ARG A 70 -8.50 3.91 23.83
C ARG A 70 -7.74 3.72 22.51
N MET A 71 -6.76 4.58 22.22
CA MET A 71 -5.98 4.48 20.98
C MET A 71 -5.10 3.22 20.93
N LEU A 72 -4.56 2.78 22.07
CA LEU A 72 -3.61 1.66 22.12
C LEU A 72 -4.26 0.32 22.46
N GLY A 73 -5.30 0.33 23.30
CA GLY A 73 -5.84 -0.87 23.96
C GLY A 73 -7.20 -1.32 23.46
N ASP A 74 -7.99 -0.43 22.84
CA ASP A 74 -9.35 -0.77 22.42
C ASP A 74 -9.37 -1.25 20.96
N TYR A 75 -10.04 -2.37 20.73
CA TYR A 75 -10.29 -2.84 19.37
C TYR A 75 -11.28 -1.94 18.64
N GLU A 76 -10.96 -1.62 17.40
CA GLU A 76 -11.89 -0.98 16.48
C GLU A 76 -12.76 -2.03 15.77
N GLY A 77 -13.87 -1.59 15.17
CA GLY A 77 -14.70 -2.45 14.34
C GLY A 77 -13.90 -3.05 13.17
N PRO A 78 -14.34 -4.19 12.60
CA PRO A 78 -13.58 -4.91 11.56
C PRO A 78 -13.39 -4.11 10.27
N ALA A 79 -14.21 -3.10 10.02
CA ALA A 79 -14.05 -2.17 8.90
C ALA A 79 -13.22 -0.92 9.25
N GLY A 80 -12.73 -0.80 10.48
CA GLY A 80 -12.01 0.34 11.04
C GLY A 80 -12.88 1.28 11.88
N ASN A 81 -12.22 2.24 12.55
CA ASN A 81 -12.85 3.27 13.37
C ASN A 81 -14.07 3.93 12.71
N GLU A 82 -15.24 3.85 13.34
CA GLU A 82 -16.46 4.42 12.80
C GLU A 82 -16.40 5.95 12.67
N LYS A 83 -15.83 6.66 13.67
CA LYS A 83 -15.70 8.12 13.61
C LYS A 83 -14.80 8.55 12.46
N PHE A 84 -13.69 7.84 12.25
CA PHE A 84 -12.78 8.13 11.14
C PHE A 84 -13.43 7.86 9.77
N ARG A 85 -14.13 6.74 9.61
CA ARG A 85 -14.84 6.40 8.37
C ARG A 85 -15.90 7.45 8.03
N ASN A 86 -16.66 7.91 9.02
CA ASN A 86 -17.61 9.01 8.85
C ASN A 86 -16.94 10.33 8.45
N ALA A 87 -15.82 10.68 9.08
CA ALA A 87 -15.05 11.87 8.76
C ALA A 87 -14.50 11.83 7.33
N LEU A 88 -13.96 10.69 6.89
CA LEU A 88 -13.43 10.50 5.54
C LEU A 88 -14.53 10.57 4.48
N ALA A 89 -15.64 9.85 4.68
CA ALA A 89 -16.79 9.93 3.77
C ALA A 89 -17.30 11.39 3.68
N GLY A 90 -17.43 12.08 4.82
CA GLY A 90 -17.80 13.50 4.86
C GLY A 90 -16.82 14.40 4.10
N LEU A 91 -15.51 14.17 4.21
CA LEU A 91 -14.49 14.90 3.47
C LEU A 91 -14.65 14.69 1.96
N LEU A 92 -14.77 13.44 1.50
CA LEU A 92 -14.91 13.11 0.08
C LEU A 92 -16.20 13.70 -0.52
N ARG A 93 -17.31 13.67 0.22
CA ARG A 93 -18.57 14.34 -0.18
C ARG A 93 -18.37 15.84 -0.37
N ARG A 94 -17.75 16.53 0.60
CA ARG A 94 -17.53 17.98 0.53
C ARG A 94 -16.54 18.38 -0.57
N LYS A 95 -15.49 17.59 -0.80
CA LYS A 95 -14.42 17.91 -1.75
C LYS A 95 -14.78 17.56 -3.20
N PHE A 96 -15.48 16.44 -3.40
CA PHE A 96 -15.69 15.88 -4.74
C PHE A 96 -17.17 15.71 -5.12
N GLY A 97 -18.10 16.01 -4.22
CA GLY A 97 -19.54 15.87 -4.47
C GLY A 97 -20.02 14.42 -4.59
N TRP A 98 -19.22 13.45 -4.14
CA TRP A 98 -19.56 12.03 -4.24
C TRP A 98 -20.74 11.67 -3.33
N SER A 99 -21.51 10.64 -3.69
CA SER A 99 -22.59 10.11 -2.83
C SER A 99 -22.09 8.88 -2.06
N LEU A 100 -21.35 9.12 -0.97
CA LEU A 100 -20.74 8.06 -0.15
C LEU A 100 -21.10 8.21 1.34
N GLY A 101 -21.28 7.08 2.01
CA GLY A 101 -21.39 6.95 3.47
C GLY A 101 -20.22 6.16 4.07
N PRO A 102 -20.15 6.03 5.41
CA PRO A 102 -19.13 5.21 6.08
C PRO A 102 -19.13 3.75 5.61
N GLU A 103 -20.26 3.21 5.17
CA GLU A 103 -20.41 1.87 4.59
C GLU A 103 -19.59 1.65 3.30
N ASN A 104 -19.16 2.73 2.63
CA ASN A 104 -18.29 2.66 1.46
C ASN A 104 -16.79 2.78 1.81
N VAL A 105 -16.45 2.92 3.09
CA VAL A 105 -15.07 3.10 3.55
C VAL A 105 -14.69 1.93 4.45
N ALA A 106 -13.55 1.30 4.17
CA ALA A 106 -12.90 0.32 5.04
C ALA A 106 -11.45 0.72 5.28
N ILE A 107 -10.95 0.49 6.49
CA ILE A 107 -9.57 0.79 6.90
C ILE A 107 -8.77 -0.50 6.95
N THR A 108 -7.60 -0.49 6.34
CA THR A 108 -6.66 -1.62 6.33
C THR A 108 -5.32 -1.18 6.92
N ALA A 109 -4.48 -2.16 7.29
CA ALA A 109 -3.09 -1.93 7.65
C ALA A 109 -2.26 -1.51 6.43
N GLY A 110 -2.45 -0.27 5.98
CA GLY A 110 -1.81 0.31 4.80
C GLY A 110 -2.41 -0.14 3.47
N GLY A 111 -1.97 0.54 2.40
CA GLY A 111 -2.45 0.30 1.03
C GLY A 111 -2.10 -1.08 0.47
N GLN A 112 -0.97 -1.67 0.87
CA GLN A 112 -0.58 -3.02 0.46
C GLN A 112 -1.64 -4.05 0.85
N THR A 113 -2.12 -4.00 2.09
CA THR A 113 -3.16 -4.89 2.60
C THR A 113 -4.49 -4.67 1.85
N ALA A 114 -4.84 -3.42 1.52
CA ALA A 114 -6.02 -3.14 0.72
C ALA A 114 -5.92 -3.78 -0.69
N PHE A 115 -4.79 -3.60 -1.37
CA PHE A 115 -4.56 -4.21 -2.69
C PHE A 115 -4.54 -5.74 -2.63
N PHE A 116 -3.94 -6.33 -1.59
CA PHE A 116 -3.99 -7.77 -1.36
C PHE A 116 -5.44 -8.27 -1.33
N PHE A 117 -6.32 -7.64 -0.54
CA PHE A 117 -7.73 -8.04 -0.48
C PHE A 117 -8.44 -7.83 -1.82
N LEU A 118 -8.24 -6.69 -2.49
CA LEU A 118 -8.89 -6.39 -3.76
C LEU A 118 -8.47 -7.38 -4.86
N PHE A 119 -7.17 -7.60 -5.05
CA PHE A 119 -6.66 -8.46 -6.11
C PHE A 119 -7.07 -9.92 -5.91
N ASN A 120 -6.99 -10.45 -4.69
CA ASN A 120 -7.36 -11.84 -4.42
C ASN A 120 -8.87 -12.07 -4.36
N SER A 121 -9.68 -11.02 -4.16
CA SER A 121 -11.15 -11.12 -4.21
C SER A 121 -11.71 -11.01 -5.64
N LEU A 122 -11.01 -10.29 -6.53
CA LEU A 122 -11.51 -9.97 -7.88
C LEU A 122 -10.81 -10.75 -9.00
N ALA A 123 -9.64 -11.35 -8.73
CA ALA A 123 -8.87 -12.14 -9.67
C ALA A 123 -8.45 -13.48 -9.04
N GLY A 124 -7.72 -14.30 -9.80
CA GLY A 124 -7.30 -15.63 -9.35
C GLY A 124 -8.31 -16.70 -9.77
N ARG A 125 -8.41 -17.77 -8.97
CA ARG A 125 -9.26 -18.93 -9.27
C ARG A 125 -10.69 -18.68 -8.79
N PHE A 126 -11.64 -18.97 -9.65
CA PHE A 126 -13.08 -18.93 -9.38
C PHE A 126 -13.66 -20.35 -9.51
N GLU A 127 -14.89 -20.52 -9.02
CA GLU A 127 -15.65 -21.75 -9.22
C GLU A 127 -15.75 -22.16 -10.69
N GLY A 128 -15.79 -23.48 -10.92
CA GLY A 128 -15.83 -24.07 -12.26
C GLY A 128 -14.51 -23.97 -13.02
N GLY A 129 -13.38 -23.79 -12.33
CA GLY A 129 -12.04 -23.75 -12.94
C GLY A 129 -11.72 -22.46 -13.70
N ARG A 130 -12.63 -21.48 -13.69
CA ARG A 130 -12.39 -20.17 -14.32
C ARG A 130 -11.26 -19.44 -13.61
N ARG A 131 -10.44 -18.74 -14.37
CA ARG A 131 -9.36 -17.91 -13.84
C ARG A 131 -9.46 -16.49 -14.39
N LYS A 132 -9.44 -15.50 -13.51
CA LYS A 132 -9.38 -14.07 -13.88
C LYS A 132 -8.03 -13.48 -13.52
N LYS A 133 -7.66 -12.41 -14.23
CA LYS A 133 -6.45 -11.63 -13.98
C LYS A 133 -6.80 -10.15 -13.82
N VAL A 134 -5.95 -9.42 -13.11
CA VAL A 134 -5.97 -7.96 -13.03
C VAL A 134 -5.23 -7.42 -14.26
N LEU A 135 -5.90 -6.61 -15.06
CA LEU A 135 -5.29 -5.90 -16.18
C LEU A 135 -4.61 -4.63 -15.64
N LEU A 136 -3.31 -4.50 -15.90
CA LEU A 136 -2.57 -3.24 -15.77
C LEU A 136 -2.54 -2.62 -17.18
N PRO A 137 -3.43 -1.66 -17.48
CA PRO A 137 -3.66 -1.18 -18.85
C PRO A 137 -2.46 -0.41 -19.43
N LEU A 138 -1.54 0.01 -18.57
CA LEU A 138 -0.35 0.76 -18.91
C LEU A 138 0.73 0.38 -17.91
N VAL A 139 1.90 -0.05 -18.38
CA VAL A 139 3.09 -0.33 -17.54
C VAL A 139 4.25 0.58 -17.97
N PRO A 140 5.22 0.94 -17.10
CA PRO A 140 5.47 0.42 -15.74
C PRO A 140 4.39 0.83 -14.73
N GLU A 141 4.20 -0.02 -13.73
CA GLU A 141 3.25 0.13 -12.63
C GLU A 141 3.96 -0.09 -11.29
N TYR A 142 3.27 0.16 -10.19
CA TYR A 142 3.87 0.03 -8.85
C TYR A 142 4.37 -1.40 -8.55
N ILE A 143 5.66 -1.52 -8.27
CA ILE A 143 6.36 -2.80 -8.05
C ILE A 143 5.75 -3.64 -6.90
N GLY A 144 5.13 -2.99 -5.92
CA GLY A 144 4.50 -3.66 -4.79
C GLY A 144 3.32 -4.56 -5.16
N TYR A 145 2.78 -4.46 -6.38
CA TYR A 145 1.70 -5.34 -6.85
C TYR A 145 2.18 -6.77 -7.16
N ALA A 146 3.43 -6.94 -7.61
CA ALA A 146 3.90 -8.19 -8.21
C ALA A 146 3.73 -9.45 -7.33
N ASN A 147 3.82 -9.30 -6.01
CA ASN A 147 3.84 -10.42 -5.05
C ASN A 147 2.59 -10.50 -4.18
N GLN A 148 1.51 -9.84 -4.61
CA GLN A 148 0.26 -9.80 -3.85
C GLN A 148 -0.63 -11.02 -4.08
N SER A 149 -0.24 -11.96 -4.95
CA SER A 149 -1.11 -13.09 -5.31
C SER A 149 -1.00 -14.26 -4.35
N ALA A 150 -2.15 -14.74 -3.86
CA ALA A 150 -2.25 -16.00 -3.14
C ALA A 150 -2.38 -17.24 -4.06
N GLY A 151 -2.59 -17.04 -5.36
CA GLY A 151 -3.00 -18.11 -6.30
C GLY A 151 -2.13 -18.26 -7.55
N GLY A 152 -0.86 -17.83 -7.50
CA GLY A 152 0.05 -17.81 -8.65
C GLY A 152 -0.18 -16.59 -9.56
N ASP A 153 0.08 -16.70 -10.87
CA ASP A 153 -0.01 -15.57 -11.80
C ASP A 153 -1.38 -14.85 -11.78
N LEU A 154 -1.37 -13.55 -11.45
CA LEU A 154 -2.56 -12.73 -11.19
C LEU A 154 -2.68 -11.51 -12.09
N PHE A 155 -1.60 -11.09 -12.76
CA PHE A 155 -1.55 -9.83 -13.49
C PHE A 155 -1.38 -10.04 -15.00
N ARG A 156 -1.91 -9.10 -15.77
CA ARG A 156 -1.63 -8.95 -17.20
C ARG A 156 -1.28 -7.50 -17.46
N GLY A 157 -0.04 -7.22 -17.84
CA GLY A 157 0.38 -5.88 -18.27
C GLY A 157 0.14 -5.65 -19.76
N ALA A 158 -0.25 -4.44 -20.13
CA ALA A 158 -0.27 -3.96 -21.50
C ALA A 158 0.89 -2.97 -21.72
N LYS A 159 1.73 -3.24 -22.72
CA LYS A 159 2.87 -2.38 -23.07
C LYS A 159 2.34 -1.00 -23.51
N PRO A 160 2.88 0.11 -22.99
CA PRO A 160 2.43 1.45 -23.35
C PRO A 160 2.85 1.79 -24.78
N ARG A 161 2.18 2.77 -25.38
CA ARG A 161 2.68 3.42 -26.59
C ARG A 161 3.43 4.67 -26.16
N ILE A 162 4.71 4.74 -26.48
CA ILE A 162 5.54 5.89 -26.10
C ILE A 162 5.55 6.88 -27.25
N ASP A 163 4.99 8.07 -27.02
CA ASP A 163 5.04 9.21 -27.93
C ASP A 163 6.14 10.17 -27.44
N LEU A 164 7.24 10.31 -28.19
CA LEU A 164 8.35 11.23 -27.87
C LEU A 164 7.97 12.65 -28.29
N LEU A 165 7.99 13.61 -27.35
CA LEU A 165 7.56 15.00 -27.56
C LEU A 165 8.73 15.99 -27.62
N GLY A 166 9.92 15.58 -27.18
CA GLY A 166 11.15 16.38 -27.20
C GLY A 166 12.35 15.60 -26.63
N GLU A 167 13.47 16.27 -26.35
CA GLU A 167 14.69 15.63 -25.82
C GLU A 167 14.50 15.02 -24.42
N HIS A 168 13.64 15.62 -23.59
CA HIS A 168 13.42 15.20 -22.20
C HIS A 168 11.94 15.03 -21.87
N GLU A 169 11.10 14.84 -22.88
CA GLU A 169 9.65 14.75 -22.73
C GLU A 169 9.08 13.59 -23.57
N PHE A 170 8.29 12.75 -22.92
CA PHE A 170 7.57 11.66 -23.55
C PHE A 170 6.22 11.47 -22.87
N LYS A 171 5.30 10.82 -23.58
CA LYS A 171 3.98 10.44 -23.09
C LYS A 171 3.75 8.94 -23.29
N TYR A 172 3.11 8.29 -22.32
CA TYR A 172 2.61 6.91 -22.42
C TYR A 172 1.17 6.85 -22.95
#